data_AF-A0AAU2HGV2-F1
#
_entry.id   AF-A0AAU2HGV2-F1
#
_cell.length_a   1.000
_cell.length_b   1.000
_cell.length_c   1.000
_cell.angle_alpha   90.00
_cell.angle_beta   90.00
_cell.angle_gamma   90.00
#
_symmetry.space_group_name_H-M   'P 1'
#
loop_
_entity.id
_entity.type
_entity.pdbx_description
1 polymer ?
#
loop_
_entity_poly.entity_id
_entity_poly.type
_entity_poly.pdbx_seq_one_letter_code
_entity_poly.pdbx_strand_id
1 'polypeptide(L)'
;MSIPNQHQNPAPAPSAASVSAAMTALGAYAQPPTADELEQQAAAVGGEHVLAAVLSNALYGASIGVGMLAEGHMLARGAGAQEMTLARQQVIRASGADGPGVIGALHWQTGQVSHVLKGLDKQGCGPVVAAAAPAASTLLALLACSAVFTTDNERAGQIPDELARARKDLAEALAEIDELPATAAALFPSGLADL
;
A
#
# COMPACT_ATOMS: atom_id res chain seq x y z
N MET A 1 -6.20 -16.40 -29.06
CA MET A 1 -4.96 -16.17 -28.29
C MET A 1 -5.22 -16.66 -26.88
N SER A 2 -4.65 -17.81 -26.52
CA SER A 2 -4.84 -18.43 -25.21
C SER A 2 -4.03 -17.66 -24.16
N ILE A 3 -4.66 -17.32 -23.03
CA ILE A 3 -3.97 -16.72 -21.89
C ILE A 3 -3.00 -17.77 -21.33
N PRO A 4 -1.67 -17.60 -21.45
CA PRO A 4 -0.73 -18.50 -20.81
C PRO A 4 -0.72 -18.15 -19.32
N ASN A 5 -1.34 -18.98 -18.47
CA ASN A 5 -0.99 -19.18 -17.04
C ASN A 5 -2.04 -19.96 -16.20
N GLN A 6 -3.16 -20.43 -16.77
CA GLN A 6 -4.19 -21.12 -15.97
C GLN A 6 -3.84 -22.55 -15.49
N HIS A 7 -2.65 -23.07 -15.82
CA HIS A 7 -2.23 -24.45 -15.47
C HIS A 7 -0.88 -24.56 -14.77
N GLN A 8 -0.30 -23.45 -14.29
CA GLN A 8 0.89 -23.54 -13.44
C GLN A 8 0.45 -23.87 -12.01
N ASN A 9 1.04 -24.91 -11.41
CA ASN A 9 0.94 -25.09 -9.97
C ASN A 9 1.36 -23.78 -9.30
N PRO A 10 0.63 -23.29 -8.28
CA PRO A 10 1.02 -22.10 -7.57
C PRO A 10 2.44 -22.29 -7.05
N ALA A 11 3.31 -21.31 -7.28
CA ALA A 11 4.64 -21.30 -6.71
C ALA A 11 4.54 -21.49 -5.18
N PRO A 12 5.46 -22.24 -4.55
CA PRO A 12 5.42 -22.44 -3.12
C PRO A 12 5.47 -21.08 -2.41
N ALA A 13 4.66 -20.92 -1.36
CA ALA A 13 4.72 -19.74 -0.52
C ALA A 13 6.13 -19.60 0.09
N PRO A 14 6.65 -18.37 0.25
CA PRO A 14 7.92 -18.16 0.93
C PRO A 14 7.83 -18.66 2.38
N SER A 15 8.90 -19.28 2.88
CA SER A 15 9.02 -19.67 4.29
C SER A 15 9.48 -18.48 5.14
N ALA A 16 9.20 -18.48 6.45
CA ALA A 16 9.70 -17.46 7.35
C ALA A 16 11.23 -17.42 7.36
N ALA A 17 11.88 -18.58 7.23
CA ALA A 17 13.33 -18.68 7.12
C ALA A 17 13.89 -17.96 5.88
N SER A 18 13.26 -18.09 4.70
CA SER A 18 13.76 -17.42 3.48
C SER A 18 13.61 -15.90 3.57
N VAL A 19 12.53 -15.43 4.19
CA VAL A 19 12.28 -14.00 4.38
C VAL A 19 13.19 -13.41 5.47
N SER A 20 13.40 -14.13 6.57
CA SER A 20 14.34 -13.74 7.63
C SER A 20 15.78 -13.60 7.09
N ALA A 21 16.20 -14.51 6.20
CA ALA A 21 17.49 -14.40 5.52
C ALA A 21 17.58 -13.13 4.65
N ALA A 22 16.50 -12.77 3.95
CA ALA A 22 16.45 -11.53 3.16
C ALA A 22 16.51 -10.28 4.05
N MET A 23 15.79 -10.27 5.18
CA MET A 23 15.86 -9.19 6.18
C MET A 23 17.26 -9.04 6.76
N THR A 24 17.93 -10.15 7.06
CA THR A 24 19.34 -10.17 7.48
C THR A 24 20.25 -9.58 6.42
N ALA A 25 20.07 -9.95 5.15
CA ALA A 25 20.87 -9.41 4.05
C ALA A 25 20.68 -7.89 3.86
N LEU A 26 19.51 -7.36 4.20
CA LEU A 26 19.25 -5.92 4.24
C LEU A 26 19.74 -5.23 5.52
N GLY A 27 20.35 -5.96 6.46
CA GLY A 27 20.82 -5.43 7.74
C GLY A 27 19.69 -5.07 8.71
N ALA A 28 18.48 -5.57 8.50
CA ALA A 28 17.35 -5.32 9.41
C ALA A 28 17.52 -6.02 10.77
N TYR A 29 18.40 -7.02 10.85
CA TYR A 29 18.82 -7.68 12.08
C TYR A 29 20.27 -7.36 12.41
N ALA A 30 20.54 -7.01 13.67
CA ALA A 30 21.91 -6.91 14.18
C ALA A 30 22.61 -8.28 14.24
N GLN A 31 21.82 -9.35 14.51
CA GLN A 31 22.23 -10.75 14.41
C GLN A 31 21.06 -11.57 13.83
N PRO A 32 21.30 -12.45 12.84
CA PRO A 32 20.24 -13.28 12.27
C PRO A 32 19.62 -14.20 13.33
N PRO A 33 18.28 -14.33 13.40
CA PRO A 33 17.63 -15.25 14.32
C PRO A 33 17.94 -16.71 13.95
N THR A 34 18.07 -17.55 14.96
CA THR A 34 18.25 -19.00 14.84
C THR A 34 16.96 -19.70 14.43
N ALA A 35 17.06 -20.97 14.01
CA ALA A 35 15.90 -21.77 13.63
C ALA A 35 14.90 -21.94 14.81
N ASP A 36 15.42 -22.20 16.01
CA ASP A 36 14.60 -22.38 17.22
C ASP A 36 13.87 -21.08 17.61
N GLU A 37 14.53 -19.91 17.44
CA GLU A 37 13.91 -18.61 17.66
C GLU A 37 12.79 -18.32 16.65
N LEU A 38 12.97 -18.71 15.37
CA LEU A 38 11.92 -18.59 14.36
C LEU A 38 10.74 -19.51 14.67
N GLU A 39 10.98 -20.75 15.13
CA GLU A 39 9.91 -21.66 15.52
C GLU A 39 9.11 -21.12 16.73
N GLN A 40 9.80 -20.57 17.74
CA GLN A 40 9.15 -19.92 18.89
C GLN A 40 8.33 -18.70 18.46
N GLN A 41 8.86 -17.87 17.57
CA GLN A 41 8.14 -16.71 17.02
C GLN A 41 6.91 -17.16 16.21
N ALA A 42 7.05 -18.21 15.40
CA ALA A 42 5.95 -18.77 14.62
C ALA A 42 4.83 -19.24 15.55
N ALA A 43 5.16 -19.96 16.62
CA ALA A 43 4.19 -20.36 17.63
C ALA A 43 3.49 -19.15 18.29
N ALA A 44 4.21 -18.08 18.57
CA ALA A 44 3.67 -16.88 19.22
C ALA A 44 2.70 -16.07 18.35
N VAL A 45 2.90 -16.03 17.02
CA VAL A 45 2.09 -15.21 16.09
C VAL A 45 0.98 -15.99 15.38
N GLY A 46 0.77 -17.26 15.71
CA GLY A 46 -0.30 -18.09 15.13
C GLY A 46 0.12 -19.01 13.99
N GLY A 47 1.42 -19.23 13.82
CA GLY A 47 2.01 -20.24 12.93
C GLY A 47 2.98 -19.67 11.88
N GLU A 48 3.68 -20.59 11.20
CA GLU A 48 4.73 -20.27 10.22
C GLU A 48 4.25 -19.37 9.07
N HIS A 49 3.04 -19.60 8.56
CA HIS A 49 2.49 -18.79 7.47
C HIS A 49 2.20 -17.35 7.90
N VAL A 50 1.78 -17.13 9.15
CA VAL A 50 1.59 -15.80 9.71
C VAL A 50 2.95 -15.14 9.93
N LEU A 51 3.93 -15.86 10.48
CA LEU A 51 5.29 -15.35 10.64
C LEU A 51 5.92 -14.96 9.29
N ALA A 52 5.79 -15.80 8.26
CA ALA A 52 6.28 -15.50 6.91
C ALA A 52 5.65 -14.22 6.35
N ALA A 53 4.34 -14.00 6.56
CA ALA A 53 3.67 -12.76 6.17
C ALA A 53 4.15 -11.56 6.98
N VAL A 54 4.33 -11.71 8.30
CA VAL A 54 4.87 -10.66 9.19
C VAL A 54 6.27 -10.23 8.74
N LEU A 55 7.17 -11.18 8.53
CA LEU A 55 8.53 -10.91 8.07
C LEU A 55 8.54 -10.30 6.66
N SER A 56 7.64 -10.73 5.77
CA SER A 56 7.54 -10.18 4.41
C SER A 56 7.09 -8.72 4.44
N ASN A 57 6.13 -8.40 5.32
CA ASN A 57 5.67 -7.03 5.54
C ASN A 57 6.76 -6.16 6.19
N ALA A 58 7.54 -6.72 7.13
CA ALA A 58 8.67 -6.03 7.74
C ALA A 58 9.76 -5.73 6.70
N LEU A 59 10.09 -6.70 5.84
CA LEU A 59 11.02 -6.54 4.72
C LEU A 59 10.54 -5.44 3.75
N TYR A 60 9.25 -5.43 3.41
CA TYR A 60 8.63 -4.40 2.60
C TYR A 60 8.69 -3.01 3.26
N GLY A 61 8.41 -2.91 4.56
CA GLY A 61 8.54 -1.66 5.32
C GLY A 61 9.97 -1.13 5.32
N ALA A 62 10.96 -2.01 5.52
CA ALA A 62 12.37 -1.65 5.48
C ALA A 62 12.79 -1.13 4.10
N SER A 63 12.33 -1.77 3.01
CA SER A 63 12.64 -1.33 1.64
C SER A 63 12.01 0.02 1.30
N ILE A 64 10.79 0.32 1.79
CA ILE A 64 10.19 1.65 1.69
C ILE A 64 11.10 2.69 2.38
N GLY A 65 11.54 2.42 3.60
CA GLY A 65 12.40 3.34 4.36
C GLY A 65 13.69 3.68 3.62
N VAL A 66 14.36 2.67 3.06
CA VAL A 66 15.56 2.87 2.22
C VAL A 66 15.22 3.69 0.96
N GLY A 67 14.10 3.40 0.30
CA GLY A 67 13.63 4.15 -0.86
C GLY A 67 13.39 5.63 -0.55
N MET A 68 12.74 5.95 0.57
CA MET A 68 12.49 7.32 1.02
C MET A 68 13.80 8.09 1.25
N LEU A 69 14.79 7.46 1.90
CA LEU A 69 16.10 8.08 2.14
C LEU A 69 16.85 8.31 0.82
N ALA A 70 16.83 7.33 -0.08
CA ALA A 70 17.46 7.44 -1.40
C ALA A 70 16.82 8.55 -2.23
N GLU A 71 15.48 8.64 -2.28
CA GLU A 71 14.75 9.72 -2.93
C GLU A 71 15.08 11.09 -2.32
N GLY A 72 15.14 11.19 -0.99
CA GLY A 72 15.54 12.41 -0.31
C GLY A 72 16.96 12.87 -0.69
N HIS A 73 17.90 11.93 -0.81
CA HIS A 73 19.25 12.22 -1.29
C HIS A 73 19.31 12.60 -2.77
N MET A 74 18.49 11.99 -3.62
CA MET A 74 18.37 12.38 -5.04
C MET A 74 17.89 13.83 -5.15
N LEU A 75 16.84 14.19 -4.43
CA LEU A 75 16.31 15.56 -4.40
C LEU A 75 17.33 16.56 -3.87
N ALA A 76 18.04 16.22 -2.79
CA ALA A 76 19.10 17.07 -2.22
C ALA A 76 20.28 17.29 -3.20
N ARG A 77 20.46 16.41 -4.19
CA ARG A 77 21.46 16.52 -5.26
C ARG A 77 20.90 17.16 -6.54
N GLY A 78 19.67 17.66 -6.52
CA GLY A 78 19.04 18.33 -7.65
C GLY A 78 18.43 17.40 -8.70
N ALA A 79 18.07 16.17 -8.34
CA ALA A 79 17.37 15.27 -9.27
C ALA A 79 16.04 15.89 -9.73
N GLY A 80 15.80 15.86 -11.04
CA GLY A 80 14.58 16.35 -11.66
C GLY A 80 13.45 15.33 -11.66
N ALA A 81 12.31 15.73 -12.21
CA ALA A 81 11.12 14.88 -12.28
C ALA A 81 11.38 13.56 -13.04
N GLN A 82 12.20 13.60 -14.09
CA GLN A 82 12.48 12.43 -14.92
C GLN A 82 13.28 11.36 -14.16
N GLU A 83 14.32 11.76 -13.43
CA GLU A 83 15.12 10.85 -12.60
C GLU A 83 14.28 10.24 -11.47
N MET A 84 13.43 11.05 -10.84
CA MET A 84 12.49 10.58 -9.81
C MET A 84 11.49 9.58 -10.37
N THR A 85 10.94 9.83 -11.55
CA THR A 85 10.03 8.88 -12.21
C THR A 85 10.74 7.55 -12.53
N LEU A 86 11.96 7.60 -13.04
CA LEU A 86 12.74 6.39 -13.35
C LEU A 86 13.01 5.55 -12.09
N ALA A 87 13.38 6.19 -10.98
CA ALA A 87 13.59 5.50 -9.70
C ALA A 87 12.30 4.83 -9.19
N ARG A 88 11.18 5.56 -9.19
CA ARG A 88 9.88 5.05 -8.70
C ARG A 88 9.31 3.91 -9.53
N GLN A 89 9.53 3.91 -10.84
CA GLN A 89 9.11 2.81 -11.72
C GLN A 89 9.75 1.46 -11.36
N GLN A 90 10.91 1.46 -10.69
CA GLN A 90 11.55 0.23 -10.27
C GLN A 90 10.79 -0.51 -9.17
N VAL A 91 9.97 0.18 -8.37
CA VAL A 91 9.18 -0.47 -7.31
C VAL A 91 8.20 -1.50 -7.89
N ILE A 92 7.50 -1.15 -8.97
CA ILE A 92 6.55 -2.07 -9.64
C ILE A 92 7.30 -3.17 -10.40
N ARG A 93 8.46 -2.89 -10.99
CA ARG A 93 9.27 -3.93 -11.65
C ARG A 93 9.85 -4.92 -10.64
N ALA A 94 10.36 -4.42 -9.52
CA ALA A 94 10.99 -5.22 -8.47
C ALA A 94 9.99 -6.06 -7.68
N SER A 95 8.70 -5.69 -7.66
CA SER A 95 7.65 -6.54 -7.07
C SER A 95 7.36 -7.80 -7.89
N GLY A 96 7.97 -7.94 -9.08
CA GLY A 96 7.71 -9.06 -9.99
C GLY A 96 6.33 -9.00 -10.66
N ALA A 97 5.60 -7.90 -10.46
CA ALA A 97 4.28 -7.71 -11.05
C ALA A 97 4.42 -7.32 -12.53
N ASP A 98 3.82 -8.11 -13.41
CA ASP A 98 3.69 -7.82 -14.83
C ASP A 98 2.23 -7.86 -15.30
N GLY A 99 1.92 -7.13 -16.37
CA GLY A 99 0.58 -7.06 -16.96
C GLY A 99 -0.54 -6.90 -15.91
N PRO A 100 -1.52 -7.81 -15.85
CA PRO A 100 -2.59 -7.82 -14.84
C PRO A 100 -2.10 -7.84 -13.37
N GLY A 101 -0.93 -8.42 -13.09
CA GLY A 101 -0.35 -8.49 -11.74
C GLY A 101 -0.03 -7.13 -11.15
N VAL A 102 0.19 -6.11 -11.98
CA VAL A 102 0.40 -4.71 -11.53
C VAL A 102 -0.82 -4.19 -10.76
N ILE A 103 -2.03 -4.53 -11.18
CA ILE A 103 -3.25 -4.14 -10.46
C ILE A 103 -3.31 -4.82 -9.09
N GLY A 104 -2.88 -6.09 -8.99
CA GLY A 104 -2.76 -6.80 -7.73
C GLY A 104 -1.78 -6.13 -6.76
N ALA A 105 -0.60 -5.73 -7.25
CA ALA A 105 0.39 -5.00 -6.46
C ALA A 105 -0.14 -3.63 -6.00
N LEU A 106 -0.73 -2.84 -6.90
CA LEU A 106 -1.32 -1.55 -6.56
C LEU A 106 -2.47 -1.68 -5.56
N HIS A 107 -3.34 -2.68 -5.74
CA HIS A 107 -4.44 -2.97 -4.82
C HIS A 107 -3.89 -3.31 -3.43
N TRP A 108 -2.89 -4.19 -3.35
CA TRP A 108 -2.26 -4.55 -2.08
C TRP A 108 -1.62 -3.34 -1.37
N GLN A 109 -0.87 -2.50 -2.10
CA GLN A 109 -0.26 -1.29 -1.55
C GLN A 109 -1.31 -0.28 -1.06
N THR A 110 -2.36 -0.05 -1.86
CA THR A 110 -3.46 0.85 -1.52
C THR A 110 -4.23 0.34 -0.29
N GLY A 111 -4.32 -0.99 -0.11
CA GLY A 111 -4.93 -1.60 1.06
C GLY A 111 -4.22 -1.21 2.35
N GLN A 112 -2.88 -1.20 2.35
CA GLN A 112 -2.08 -0.75 3.49
C GLN A 112 -2.34 0.73 3.81
N VAL A 113 -2.34 1.59 2.78
CA VAL A 113 -2.60 3.03 2.92
C VAL A 113 -4.01 3.29 3.47
N SER A 114 -5.03 2.64 2.90
CA SER A 114 -6.42 2.76 3.36
C SER A 114 -6.58 2.33 4.82
N HIS A 115 -5.93 1.24 5.23
CA HIS A 115 -5.97 0.77 6.61
C HIS A 115 -5.36 1.79 7.58
N VAL A 116 -4.17 2.31 7.27
CA VAL A 116 -3.49 3.33 8.10
C VAL A 116 -4.34 4.59 8.21
N LEU A 117 -4.83 5.13 7.09
CA LEU A 117 -5.63 6.35 7.08
C LEU A 117 -6.93 6.21 7.87
N LYS A 118 -7.62 5.07 7.78
CA LYS A 118 -8.78 4.78 8.64
C LYS A 118 -8.43 4.76 10.12
N GLY A 119 -7.24 4.26 10.47
CA GLY A 119 -6.75 4.26 11.84
C GLY A 119 -6.52 5.67 12.37
N LEU A 120 -5.92 6.54 11.55
CA LEU A 120 -5.65 7.94 11.89
C LEU A 120 -6.92 8.80 11.93
N ASP A 121 -7.86 8.56 11.02
CA ASP A 121 -9.16 9.23 11.02
C ASP A 121 -9.94 8.94 12.32
N LYS A 122 -9.98 7.68 12.75
CA LYS A 122 -10.56 7.29 14.05
C LYS A 122 -9.90 7.97 15.26
N GLN A 123 -8.66 8.43 15.13
CA GLN A 123 -7.93 9.17 16.16
C GLN A 123 -8.13 10.68 16.07
N GLY A 124 -8.87 11.17 15.07
CA GLY A 124 -9.13 12.59 14.88
C GLY A 124 -7.91 13.37 14.41
N CYS A 125 -7.04 12.79 13.57
CA CYS A 125 -5.81 13.42 13.06
C CYS A 125 -6.04 14.59 12.08
N GLY A 126 -7.21 15.23 12.13
CA GLY A 126 -7.55 16.42 11.38
C GLY A 126 -8.33 16.16 10.08
N PRO A 127 -8.89 17.21 9.50
CA PRO A 127 -9.89 17.08 8.44
C PRO A 127 -9.29 16.63 7.09
N VAL A 128 -7.98 16.85 6.87
CA VAL A 128 -7.29 16.28 5.69
C VAL A 128 -7.24 14.75 5.75
N VAL A 129 -7.01 14.18 6.93
CA VAL A 129 -7.01 12.72 7.12
C VAL A 129 -8.42 12.16 7.01
N ALA A 130 -9.41 12.88 7.54
CA ALA A 130 -10.82 12.52 7.43
C ALA A 130 -11.27 12.38 5.97
N ALA A 131 -10.83 13.28 5.07
CA ALA A 131 -11.11 13.16 3.64
C ALA A 131 -10.21 12.13 2.91
N ALA A 132 -8.96 11.95 3.35
CA ALA A 132 -8.02 11.02 2.72
C ALA A 132 -8.39 9.54 2.95
N ALA A 133 -8.94 9.20 4.12
CA ALA A 133 -9.35 7.84 4.46
C ALA A 133 -10.44 7.23 3.54
N PRO A 134 -11.57 7.92 3.24
CA PRO A 134 -12.54 7.45 2.28
C PRO A 134 -11.96 7.45 0.86
N ALA A 135 -11.20 8.47 0.45
CA ALA A 135 -10.58 8.51 -0.87
C ALA A 135 -9.66 7.30 -1.13
N ALA A 136 -8.82 6.92 -0.16
CA ALA A 136 -7.98 5.73 -0.27
C ALA A 136 -8.80 4.42 -0.31
N SER A 137 -9.92 4.36 0.42
CA SER A 137 -10.84 3.21 0.36
C SER A 137 -11.51 3.09 -0.99
N THR A 138 -11.87 4.22 -1.62
CA THR A 138 -12.45 4.23 -2.94
C THR A 138 -11.45 3.84 -4.02
N LEU A 139 -10.21 4.33 -3.93
CA LEU A 139 -9.13 3.87 -4.82
C LEU A 139 -8.91 2.36 -4.72
N LEU A 140 -8.94 1.81 -3.49
CA LEU A 140 -8.84 0.37 -3.28
C LEU A 140 -9.97 -0.39 -4.01
N ALA A 141 -11.20 0.09 -3.90
CA ALA A 141 -12.36 -0.48 -4.58
C ALA A 141 -12.22 -0.41 -6.11
N LEU A 142 -11.79 0.73 -6.65
CA LEU A 142 -11.56 0.91 -8.10
C LEU A 142 -10.49 -0.05 -8.64
N LEU A 143 -9.42 -0.28 -7.88
CA LEU A 143 -8.38 -1.25 -8.22
C LEU A 143 -8.93 -2.69 -8.17
N ALA A 144 -9.82 -3.00 -7.22
CA ALA A 144 -10.48 -4.29 -7.15
C ALA A 144 -11.42 -4.53 -8.35
N CYS A 145 -12.16 -3.51 -8.82
CA CYS A 145 -12.95 -3.60 -10.05
C CYS A 145 -12.04 -3.81 -11.27
N SER A 146 -10.89 -3.12 -11.30
CA SER A 146 -9.91 -3.19 -12.41
C SER A 146 -9.23 -4.56 -12.53
N ALA A 147 -9.34 -5.42 -11.51
CA ALA A 147 -8.86 -6.79 -11.54
C ALA A 147 -9.87 -7.78 -12.18
N VAL A 148 -11.06 -7.32 -12.58
CA VAL A 148 -12.05 -8.14 -13.29
C VAL A 148 -11.86 -7.99 -14.79
N PHE A 149 -11.31 -9.02 -15.43
CA PHE A 149 -10.91 -8.97 -16.84
C PHE A 149 -11.94 -9.58 -17.81
N THR A 150 -12.98 -10.25 -17.32
CA THR A 150 -13.99 -10.91 -18.15
C THR A 150 -15.40 -10.75 -17.58
N THR A 151 -16.40 -10.77 -18.46
CA THR A 151 -17.82 -10.72 -18.08
C THR A 151 -18.32 -12.00 -17.43
N ASP A 152 -17.59 -13.11 -17.61
CA ASP A 152 -17.92 -14.41 -17.01
C ASP A 152 -17.49 -14.50 -15.54
N ASN A 153 -16.78 -13.49 -15.03
CA ASN A 153 -16.45 -13.40 -13.62
C ASN A 153 -17.72 -13.12 -12.81
N GLU A 154 -17.97 -13.88 -11.75
CA GLU A 154 -19.14 -13.72 -10.87
C GLU A 154 -19.27 -12.30 -10.30
N ARG A 155 -18.16 -11.57 -10.17
CA ARG A 155 -18.12 -10.18 -9.71
C ARG A 155 -18.46 -9.17 -10.81
N ALA A 156 -18.48 -9.55 -12.09
CA ALA A 156 -18.71 -8.63 -13.21
C ALA A 156 -20.07 -7.93 -13.12
N GLY A 157 -21.10 -8.65 -12.66
CA GLY A 157 -22.44 -8.08 -12.45
C GLY A 157 -22.51 -7.01 -11.35
N GLN A 158 -21.53 -6.98 -10.43
CA GLN A 158 -21.47 -6.05 -9.31
C GLN A 158 -20.68 -4.77 -9.63
N ILE A 159 -19.88 -4.79 -10.71
CA ILE A 159 -19.01 -3.66 -11.10
C ILE A 159 -19.78 -2.35 -11.28
N PRO A 160 -20.95 -2.28 -11.97
CA PRO A 160 -21.65 -1.02 -12.13
C PRO A 160 -22.06 -0.37 -10.79
N ASP A 161 -22.48 -1.18 -9.83
CA ASP A 161 -22.88 -0.71 -8.50
C ASP A 161 -21.65 -0.30 -7.67
N GLU A 162 -20.55 -1.05 -7.74
CA GLU A 162 -19.28 -0.69 -7.11
C GLU A 162 -18.73 0.64 -7.66
N LEU A 163 -18.79 0.86 -8.98
CA LEU A 163 -18.38 2.12 -9.62
C LEU A 163 -19.32 3.28 -9.27
N ALA A 164 -20.63 3.04 -9.19
CA ALA A 164 -21.59 4.06 -8.77
C ALA A 164 -21.35 4.50 -7.33
N ARG A 165 -21.03 3.56 -6.44
CA ARG A 165 -20.64 3.84 -5.05
C ARG A 165 -19.32 4.60 -4.99
N ALA A 166 -18.29 4.13 -5.70
CA ALA A 166 -17.00 4.80 -5.76
C ALA A 166 -17.13 6.26 -6.22
N ARG A 167 -17.95 6.53 -7.24
CA ARG A 167 -18.23 7.90 -7.69
C ARG A 167 -18.86 8.75 -6.59
N LYS A 168 -19.81 8.21 -5.85
CA LYS A 168 -20.46 8.92 -4.73
C LYS A 168 -19.46 9.22 -3.63
N ASP A 169 -18.71 8.22 -3.19
CA ASP A 169 -17.73 8.36 -2.09
C ASP A 169 -16.63 9.37 -2.44
N LEU A 170 -16.16 9.40 -3.71
CA LEU A 170 -15.20 10.41 -4.17
C LEU A 170 -15.79 11.82 -4.22
N ALA A 171 -17.07 11.97 -4.59
CA ALA A 171 -17.72 13.27 -4.60
C ALA A 171 -17.91 13.81 -3.18
N GLU A 172 -18.22 12.94 -2.21
CA GLU A 172 -18.32 13.31 -0.80
C GLU A 172 -16.95 13.70 -0.23
N ALA A 173 -15.90 12.91 -0.48
CA ALA A 173 -14.54 13.25 -0.06
C ALA A 173 -14.05 14.57 -0.69
N LEU A 174 -14.42 14.85 -1.94
CA LEU A 174 -14.09 16.13 -2.58
C LEU A 174 -14.79 17.31 -1.89
N ALA A 175 -16.09 17.16 -1.57
CA ALA A 175 -16.83 18.20 -0.85
C ALA A 175 -16.19 18.50 0.52
N GLU A 176 -15.76 17.47 1.25
CA GLU A 176 -15.04 17.65 2.52
C GLU A 176 -13.71 18.39 2.35
N ILE A 177 -12.96 18.11 1.27
CA ILE A 177 -11.72 18.82 0.94
C ILE A 177 -12.00 20.29 0.63
N ASP A 178 -13.05 20.57 -0.13
CA ASP A 178 -13.44 21.93 -0.52
C ASP A 178 -13.90 22.77 0.70
N GLU A 179 -14.38 22.12 1.76
CA GLU A 179 -14.75 22.77 3.03
C GLU A 179 -13.54 23.02 3.97
N LEU A 180 -12.36 22.45 3.69
CA LEU A 180 -11.17 22.61 4.53
C LEU A 180 -10.77 24.06 4.78
N PRO A 181 -10.76 24.98 3.78
CA PRO A 181 -10.39 26.37 4.02
C PRO A 181 -11.34 27.08 4.99
N ALA A 182 -12.65 26.80 4.91
CA ALA A 182 -13.65 27.36 5.82
C ALA A 182 -13.51 26.77 7.23
N THR A 183 -13.27 25.46 7.32
CA THR A 183 -13.00 24.77 8.60
C THR A 183 -11.73 25.31 9.27
N ALA A 184 -10.66 25.52 8.50
CA ALA A 184 -9.43 26.11 9.00
C ALA A 184 -9.63 27.56 9.48
N ALA A 185 -10.38 28.38 8.73
CA ALA A 185 -10.72 29.75 9.13
C ALA A 185 -11.57 29.81 10.42
N ALA A 186 -12.48 28.86 10.61
CA ALA A 186 -13.30 28.76 11.83
C ALA A 186 -12.50 28.29 13.06
N LEU A 187 -11.50 27.43 12.87
CA LEU A 187 -10.62 26.94 13.94
C LEU A 187 -9.52 27.95 14.32
N PHE A 188 -9.13 28.82 13.39
CA PHE A 188 -8.13 29.88 13.60
C PHE A 188 -8.70 31.28 13.26
N PRO A 189 -9.69 31.78 14.02
CA PRO A 189 -10.43 33.00 13.68
C PRO A 189 -9.60 34.29 13.73
N SER A 190 -8.45 34.27 14.40
CA SER A 190 -7.40 35.28 14.31
C SER A 190 -6.31 34.73 13.41
N GLY A 191 -6.23 35.20 12.16
CA GLY A 191 -5.23 34.74 11.20
C GLY A 191 -3.81 34.73 11.76
N LEU A 192 -2.96 33.86 11.20
CA LEU A 192 -1.51 33.87 11.38
C LEU A 192 -0.94 35.22 10.92
N ALA A 193 -1.06 36.26 11.74
CA ALA A 193 -0.50 37.57 11.47
C ALA A 193 0.98 37.65 11.85
N ASP A 194 1.55 36.64 12.52
CA ASP A 194 2.95 36.64 12.97
C ASP A 194 3.63 35.27 12.79
N LEU A 195 3.82 34.83 11.54
CA LEU A 195 4.90 33.90 11.15
C LEU A 195 5.59 34.40 9.88
#